data_AF-A0AAD7ASQ1-F1
#
_entry.id   AF-A0AAD7ASQ1-F1
#
_cell.length_a   1.000
_cell.length_b   1.000
_cell.length_c   1.000
_cell.angle_alpha   90.00
_cell.angle_beta   90.00
_cell.angle_gamma   90.00
#
_symmetry.space_group_name_H-M   'P 1'
#
loop_
_entity.id
_entity.type
_entity.pdbx_description
1 polymer ?
#
loop_
_entity_poly.entity_id
_entity_poly.type
_entity_poly.pdbx_seq_one_letter_code
_entity_poly.pdbx_strand_id
1 'polypeptide(L)'
;MRPTILVLLAASAASVMAGNCHQSSKYCGRSLLHIGNYINQIEKAIHNAGTNPDHMMDTLFYCFGGDDGAIDVLKDCGPGRCHDAGAGKDDYCTSSAKFKLVEQYVETVE
;
A
#
# COMPACT_ATOMS: atom_id res chain seq x y z
N MET A 1 -0.57 -28.94 -57.12
CA MET A 1 0.20 -28.77 -55.87
C MET A 1 -0.58 -27.79 -55.00
N ARG A 2 -1.12 -28.21 -53.85
CA ARG A 2 -1.90 -27.35 -52.94
C ARG A 2 -0.95 -26.74 -51.89
N PRO A 3 -0.91 -25.42 -51.68
CA PRO A 3 -0.06 -24.82 -50.66
C PRO A 3 -0.74 -24.92 -49.28
N THR A 4 -0.05 -25.51 -48.31
CA THR A 4 -0.49 -25.58 -46.91
C THR A 4 -0.16 -24.24 -46.25
N ILE A 5 -1.20 -23.46 -45.91
CA ILE A 5 -1.03 -22.19 -45.18
C ILE A 5 -0.78 -22.51 -43.71
N LEU A 6 0.45 -22.25 -43.24
CA LEU A 6 0.81 -22.28 -41.82
C LEU A 6 0.47 -20.92 -41.20
N VAL A 7 -0.61 -20.85 -40.43
CA VAL A 7 -0.95 -19.68 -39.62
C VAL A 7 -0.18 -19.75 -38.31
N LEU A 8 0.86 -18.92 -38.17
CA LEU A 8 1.55 -18.69 -36.90
C LEU A 8 0.72 -17.73 -36.05
N LEU A 9 -0.01 -18.26 -35.05
CA LEU A 9 -0.62 -17.43 -34.02
C LEU A 9 0.49 -16.90 -33.09
N ALA A 10 0.91 -15.66 -33.29
CA ALA A 10 1.73 -14.94 -32.33
C ALA A 10 0.85 -14.56 -31.12
N ALA A 11 0.97 -15.29 -30.02
CA ALA A 11 0.36 -14.92 -28.74
C ALA A 11 1.19 -13.77 -28.13
N SER A 12 0.71 -12.53 -28.26
CA SER A 12 1.28 -11.40 -27.52
C SER A 12 0.87 -11.52 -26.05
N ALA A 13 1.79 -11.90 -25.18
CA ALA A 13 1.60 -11.77 -23.74
C ALA A 13 1.52 -10.27 -23.41
N ALA A 14 0.33 -9.79 -23.06
CA ALA A 14 0.18 -8.43 -22.55
C ALA A 14 0.85 -8.36 -21.18
N SER A 15 2.01 -7.70 -21.09
CA SER A 15 2.62 -7.36 -19.82
C SER A 15 1.74 -6.32 -19.13
N VAL A 16 1.08 -6.69 -18.03
CA VAL A 16 0.46 -5.72 -17.14
C VAL A 16 1.59 -4.99 -16.42
N MET A 17 1.85 -3.74 -16.80
CA MET A 17 2.74 -2.88 -16.03
C MET A 17 2.01 -2.45 -14.76
N ALA A 18 2.37 -3.05 -13.63
CA ALA A 18 1.96 -2.53 -12.32
C ALA A 18 2.55 -1.13 -12.12
N GLY A 19 1.79 -0.23 -11.50
CA GLY A 19 2.28 1.09 -11.13
C GLY A 19 3.35 0.98 -10.04
N ASN A 20 4.29 1.92 -10.07
CA ASN A 20 5.35 2.05 -9.07
C ASN A 20 5.04 3.27 -8.18
N CYS A 21 5.36 3.17 -6.89
CA CYS A 21 5.21 4.25 -5.94
C CYS A 21 6.14 5.43 -6.30
N HIS A 22 5.69 6.65 -6.02
CA HIS A 22 6.50 7.83 -6.25
C HIS A 22 7.57 7.94 -5.16
N GLN A 23 8.82 8.12 -5.59
CA GLN A 23 9.95 8.26 -4.67
C GLN A 23 9.74 9.42 -3.70
N SER A 24 10.05 9.18 -2.43
CA SER A 24 9.87 10.09 -1.30
C SER A 24 8.42 10.40 -0.92
N SER A 25 7.46 9.63 -1.44
CA SER A 25 6.05 9.73 -1.04
C SER A 25 5.67 8.70 0.02
N LYS A 26 4.54 8.93 0.69
CA LYS A 26 3.98 8.04 1.71
C LYS A 26 2.68 7.42 1.23
N TYR A 27 2.50 6.15 1.52
CA TYR A 27 1.33 5.39 1.09
C TYR A 27 0.80 4.50 2.22
N CYS A 28 -0.52 4.43 2.35
CA CYS A 28 -1.15 3.34 3.08
C CYS A 28 -0.90 2.02 2.34
N GLY A 29 -0.80 0.91 3.07
CA GLY A 29 -0.67 -0.41 2.44
C GLY A 29 -1.77 -0.69 1.41
N ARG A 30 -3.01 -0.24 1.68
CA ARG A 30 -4.10 -0.31 0.69
C ARG A 30 -3.83 0.49 -0.59
N SER A 31 -3.29 1.69 -0.48
CA SER A 31 -2.97 2.55 -1.63
C SER A 31 -1.88 1.92 -2.49
N LEU A 32 -0.85 1.31 -1.87
CA LEU A 32 0.18 0.56 -2.57
C LEU A 32 -0.40 -0.61 -3.37
N LEU A 33 -1.30 -1.39 -2.77
CA LEU A 33 -1.96 -2.52 -3.45
C LEU A 33 -2.93 -2.09 -4.56
N HIS A 34 -3.44 -0.86 -4.50
CA HIS A 34 -4.24 -0.29 -5.58
C HIS A 34 -3.35 0.07 -6.78
N ILE A 35 -2.19 0.67 -6.56
CA ILE A 35 -1.33 1.13 -7.65
C ILE A 35 -0.49 0.00 -8.26
N GLY A 36 -0.16 -1.06 -7.52
CA GLY A 36 0.71 -2.12 -8.03
C GLY A 36 0.81 -3.37 -7.16
N ASN A 37 1.71 -4.27 -7.56
CA ASN A 37 1.92 -5.56 -6.90
C ASN A 37 2.87 -5.45 -5.69
N TYR A 38 2.40 -4.78 -4.64
CA TYR A 38 3.21 -4.50 -3.45
C TYR A 38 3.11 -5.56 -2.32
N ILE A 39 2.30 -6.60 -2.48
CA ILE A 39 1.97 -7.53 -1.39
C ILE A 39 3.21 -8.12 -0.69
N ASN A 40 4.15 -8.66 -1.48
CA ASN A 40 5.38 -9.26 -0.94
C ASN A 40 6.28 -8.21 -0.25
N GLN A 41 6.31 -6.98 -0.77
CA GLN A 41 7.12 -5.90 -0.20
C GLN A 41 6.52 -5.44 1.14
N ILE A 42 5.19 -5.34 1.21
CA ILE A 42 4.44 -4.98 2.42
C ILE A 42 4.67 -6.04 3.51
N GLU A 43 4.46 -7.31 3.19
CA GLU A 43 4.66 -8.41 4.14
C GLU A 43 6.09 -8.43 4.70
N LYS A 44 7.09 -8.26 3.83
CA LYS A 44 8.50 -8.19 4.21
C LYS A 44 8.78 -6.99 5.11
N ALA A 45 8.28 -5.80 4.75
CA ALA A 45 8.50 -4.58 5.52
C ALA A 45 7.86 -4.67 6.92
N ILE A 46 6.61 -5.17 7.01
CA ILE A 46 5.92 -5.42 8.28
C ILE A 46 6.67 -6.41 9.15
N HIS A 47 7.10 -7.53 8.57
CA HIS A 47 7.88 -8.55 9.28
C HIS A 47 9.18 -7.96 9.82
N ASN A 48 9.92 -7.21 9.01
CA ASN A 48 11.17 -6.58 9.40
C ASN A 48 10.99 -5.51 10.49
N ALA A 49 9.89 -4.76 10.44
CA ALA A 49 9.55 -3.74 11.43
C ALA A 49 8.97 -4.34 12.73
N GLY A 50 8.59 -5.62 12.75
CA GLY A 50 7.93 -6.25 13.89
C GLY A 50 6.55 -5.67 14.20
N THR A 51 5.86 -5.11 13.20
CA THR A 51 4.51 -4.55 13.35
C THR A 51 3.42 -5.60 13.16
N ASN A 52 2.18 -5.26 13.53
CA ASN A 52 1.06 -6.19 13.41
C ASN A 52 0.71 -6.46 11.93
N PRO A 53 0.82 -7.70 11.42
CA PRO A 53 0.44 -8.02 10.04
C PRO A 53 -1.05 -7.81 9.74
N ASP A 54 -1.93 -7.90 10.75
CA ASP A 54 -3.36 -7.65 10.57
C ASP A 54 -3.65 -6.17 10.19
N HIS A 55 -2.71 -5.27 10.48
CA HIS A 55 -2.81 -3.85 10.15
C HIS A 55 -2.13 -3.51 8.81
N MET A 56 -1.80 -4.49 7.95
CA MET A 56 -1.07 -4.23 6.72
C MET A 56 -1.70 -3.16 5.83
N MET A 57 -3.03 -3.12 5.74
CA MET A 57 -3.78 -2.17 4.91
C MET A 57 -3.73 -0.76 5.49
N ASP A 58 -3.64 -0.68 6.82
CA ASP A 58 -3.67 0.54 7.60
C ASP A 58 -2.27 0.95 8.12
N THR A 59 -1.21 0.31 7.61
CA THR A 59 0.16 0.72 7.89
C THR A 59 0.58 1.76 6.86
N LEU A 60 1.23 2.82 7.33
CA LEU A 60 1.81 3.87 6.51
C LEU A 60 3.26 3.49 6.16
N PHE A 61 3.56 3.49 4.88
CA PHE A 61 4.86 3.15 4.31
C PHE A 61 5.50 4.38 3.67
N TYR A 62 6.84 4.45 3.73
CA TYR A 62 7.62 5.40 2.97
C TYR A 62 8.17 4.71 1.71
N CYS A 63 8.00 5.34 0.54
CA CYS A 63 8.54 4.87 -0.73
C CYS A 63 9.93 5.46 -0.98
N PHE A 64 10.95 4.62 -1.04
CA PHE A 64 12.31 4.99 -1.46
C PHE A 64 12.46 5.03 -2.99
N GLY A 65 11.53 4.45 -3.75
CA GLY A 65 11.60 4.34 -5.20
C GLY A 65 12.50 3.18 -5.67
N GLY A 66 13.08 3.29 -6.86
CA GLY A 66 13.79 2.21 -7.54
C GLY A 66 12.88 1.39 -8.46
N ASP A 67 13.44 0.40 -9.16
CA ASP A 67 12.76 -0.31 -10.26
C ASP A 67 11.41 -0.93 -9.87
N ASP A 68 11.33 -1.47 -8.65
CA ASP A 68 10.12 -2.08 -8.09
C ASP A 68 9.48 -1.26 -6.95
N GLY A 69 10.02 -0.07 -6.66
CA GLY A 69 9.52 0.82 -5.60
C GLY A 69 9.77 0.29 -4.20
N ALA A 70 11.01 0.30 -3.74
CA ALA A 70 11.34 -0.13 -2.39
C ALA A 70 10.56 0.70 -1.34
N ILE A 71 10.00 0.00 -0.35
CA ILE A 71 9.23 0.60 0.75
C ILE A 71 9.78 0.16 2.11
N ASP A 72 9.50 0.96 3.14
CA ASP A 72 9.67 0.56 4.54
C ASP A 72 8.53 1.09 5.39
N VAL A 73 8.29 0.45 6.55
CA VAL A 73 7.25 0.86 7.48
C VAL A 73 7.62 2.20 8.11
N LEU A 74 6.78 3.20 7.90
CA LEU A 74 6.90 4.48 8.60
C LEU A 74 6.13 4.44 9.93
N LYS A 75 4.91 3.88 9.92
CA LYS A 75 4.04 3.81 11.11
C LYS A 75 2.88 2.84 10.92
N ASP A 76 2.62 2.00 11.91
CA ASP A 76 1.32 1.33 12.05
C ASP A 76 0.25 2.36 12.46
N CYS A 77 -0.71 2.67 11.58
CA CYS A 77 -1.79 3.59 11.93
C CYS A 77 -2.87 2.93 12.75
N GLY A 78 -2.95 1.60 12.83
CA GLY A 78 -4.03 0.81 13.40
C GLY A 78 -5.32 0.80 12.56
N PRO A 79 -6.29 -0.05 12.94
CA PRO A 79 -7.40 -0.42 12.05
C PRO A 79 -8.22 0.78 11.57
N GLY A 80 -8.38 0.90 10.25
CA GLY A 80 -9.19 1.94 9.59
C GLY A 80 -8.65 3.37 9.73
N ARG A 81 -7.40 3.55 10.16
CA ARG A 81 -6.85 4.88 10.46
C ARG A 81 -5.85 5.41 9.44
N CYS A 82 -5.47 4.64 8.44
CA CYS A 82 -4.65 5.16 7.34
C CYS A 82 -5.56 5.74 6.24
N HIS A 83 -5.32 7.00 5.86
CA HIS A 83 -6.15 7.73 4.90
C HIS A 83 -5.39 8.02 3.62
N ASP A 84 -6.00 7.65 2.49
CA ASP A 84 -5.56 8.01 1.14
C ASP A 84 -5.83 9.51 0.91
N ALA A 85 -4.78 10.29 0.69
CA ALA A 85 -4.90 11.73 0.49
C ALA A 85 -5.28 12.13 -0.94
N GLY A 86 -5.36 11.16 -1.86
CA GLY A 86 -5.63 11.33 -3.28
C GLY A 86 -4.38 11.53 -4.12
N ALA A 87 -4.58 11.59 -5.45
CA ALA A 87 -3.51 11.60 -6.44
C ALA A 87 -2.45 12.69 -6.19
N GLY A 88 -1.19 12.27 -6.14
CA GLY A 88 -0.03 13.16 -5.97
C GLY A 88 0.17 13.70 -4.55
N LYS A 89 -0.55 13.18 -3.56
CA LYS A 89 -0.42 13.57 -2.15
C LYS A 89 0.02 12.39 -1.29
N ASP A 90 0.72 12.70 -0.21
CA ASP A 90 1.12 11.71 0.79
C ASP A 90 -0.08 11.27 1.62
N ASP A 91 -0.22 9.95 1.76
CA ASP A 91 -1.15 9.35 2.71
C ASP A 91 -0.72 9.65 4.15
N TYR A 92 -1.67 9.49 5.09
CA TYR A 92 -1.41 9.80 6.49
C TYR A 92 -2.23 8.97 7.46
N CYS A 93 -1.67 8.77 8.66
CA CYS A 93 -2.43 8.24 9.78
C CYS A 93 -3.34 9.32 10.37
N THR A 94 -4.62 9.05 10.49
CA THR A 94 -5.54 9.84 11.32
C THR A 94 -5.23 9.58 12.79
N SER A 95 -5.00 10.65 13.56
CA SER A 95 -4.80 10.54 15.00
C SER A 95 -6.13 10.23 15.69
N SER A 96 -6.16 9.18 16.52
CA SER A 96 -7.26 8.90 17.46
C SER A 96 -7.42 9.95 18.57
N ALA A 97 -6.74 11.10 18.49
CA ALA A 97 -6.76 12.14 19.51
C ALA A 97 -8.18 12.64 19.81
N LYS A 98 -9.09 12.59 18.83
CA LYS A 98 -10.50 12.89 19.08
C LYS A 98 -11.22 11.84 19.93
N PHE A 99 -10.85 10.57 19.86
CA PHE A 99 -11.51 9.51 20.64
C PHE A 99 -10.94 9.40 22.06
N LYS A 100 -9.63 9.61 22.22
CA LYS A 100 -8.98 9.59 23.55
C LYS A 100 -9.47 10.73 24.46
N LEU A 101 -9.84 11.87 23.90
CA LEU A 101 -10.46 12.98 24.66
C LEU A 101 -11.91 12.68 25.06
N VAL A 102 -12.65 11.89 24.27
CA VAL A 102 -14.04 11.54 24.59
C VAL A 102 -14.09 10.45 25.66
N GLU A 103 -13.22 9.44 25.57
CA GLU A 103 -13.12 8.37 26.58
C GLU A 103 -12.67 8.92 27.94
N GLN A 104 -11.71 9.86 27.95
CA GLN A 104 -11.25 10.51 29.19
C GLN A 104 -12.28 11.49 29.80
N TYR A 105 -13.26 11.97 29.03
CA TYR A 105 -14.33 12.84 29.56
C TYR A 105 -15.46 12.03 30.23
N VAL A 106 -15.73 10.81 29.76
CA VAL A 106 -16.81 9.95 30.29
C VAL A 106 -16.47 9.36 31.68
N GLU A 107 -15.20 9.10 31.99
CA GLU A 107 -14.78 8.62 33.33
C GLU A 107 -14.81 9.69 34.44
N THR A 108 -15.08 10.96 34.10
CA THR A 108 -15.06 12.07 35.08
C THR A 108 -16.45 12.58 35.47
N VAL A 109 -17.51 11.91 35.00
CA VAL A 109 -18.92 12.30 35.23
C VAL A 109 -19.72 11.30 36.08
N GLU A 110 -19.07 10.34 36.72
CA GLU A 110 -19.68 9.45 37.73
C GLU A 110 -19.00 9.57 39.10
#